data_AF-T0Z3W5-F1
#
_entry.id   AF-T0Z3W5-F1
#
_cell.length_a   1.000
_cell.length_b   1.000
_cell.length_c   1.000
_cell.angle_alpha   90.00
_cell.angle_beta   90.00
_cell.angle_gamma   90.00
#
_symmetry.space_group_name_H-M   'P 1'
#
loop_
_entity.id
_entity.type
_entity.pdbx_description
1 polymer ?
#
loop_
_entity_poly.entity_id
_entity_poly.type
_entity_poly.pdbx_seq_one_letter_code
_entity_poly.pdbx_strand_id
1 'polypeptide(L)'
;DLSKYYIKHYGKILHHNTDQVELVGGQSAPKFGGGAVLDPIYILLSGRATTKVGDERIPVKAVAVKAAKEYLKTNFKHLDHEGDIMMDSRIGHGSVDLVEVYDTSKHRANDTSFGVGFAPFTTTETLVKATEKYINGKLKEKLPAIGYDVKVMGYRQKDTINLTIAAAYVDKYVKDSREYFAIKDEFQEITGRQCQQTQQ
;
A
#
# COMPACT_ATOMS: atom_id res chain seq x y z
N ASP A 1 5.01 1.96 13.48
CA ASP A 1 5.75 1.23 14.53
C ASP A 1 6.86 2.01 15.19
N LEU A 2 7.66 2.78 14.45
CA LEU A 2 8.74 3.57 15.04
C LEU A 2 8.26 4.59 16.09
N SER A 3 7.15 5.29 15.85
CA SER A 3 6.55 6.20 16.84
C SER A 3 6.10 5.46 18.11
N LYS A 4 5.52 4.25 17.97
CA LYS A 4 5.13 3.40 19.12
C LYS A 4 6.35 2.95 19.91
N TYR A 5 7.45 2.60 19.22
CA TYR A 5 8.72 2.28 19.86
C TYR A 5 9.23 3.48 20.68
N TYR A 6 9.24 4.69 20.10
CA TYR A 6 9.70 5.87 20.83
C TYR A 6 8.85 6.18 22.06
N ILE A 7 7.51 6.10 21.95
CA ILE A 7 6.62 6.31 23.10
C ILE A 7 6.91 5.28 24.20
N LYS A 8 7.06 4.00 23.84
CA LYS A 8 7.31 2.92 24.79
C LYS A 8 8.64 3.08 25.55
N HIS A 9 9.70 3.54 24.87
CA HIS A 9 11.05 3.58 25.42
C HIS A 9 11.45 4.96 25.98
N TYR A 10 10.86 6.03 25.47
CA TYR A 10 11.25 7.42 25.77
C TYR A 10 10.09 8.34 26.15
N GLY A 11 8.86 7.80 26.24
CA GLY A 11 7.66 8.55 26.68
C GLY A 11 7.15 9.59 25.69
N LYS A 12 7.79 9.75 24.53
CA LYS A 12 7.40 10.70 23.48
C LYS A 12 7.80 10.19 22.11
N ILE A 13 7.22 10.78 21.07
CA ILE A 13 7.66 10.56 19.70
C ILE A 13 8.95 11.36 19.48
N LEU A 14 9.98 10.73 18.92
CA LEU A 14 11.20 11.39 18.47
C LEU A 14 11.13 11.68 16.97
N HIS A 15 11.98 12.60 16.49
CA HIS A 15 11.99 13.02 15.09
C HIS A 15 12.14 11.82 14.14
N HIS A 16 11.21 11.68 13.19
CA HIS A 16 11.36 10.78 12.06
C HIS A 16 10.43 11.19 10.91
N ASN A 17 10.94 11.06 9.69
CA ASN A 17 10.20 11.14 8.43
C ASN A 17 10.62 9.93 7.59
N THR A 18 9.72 8.94 7.47
CA THR A 18 9.95 7.67 6.74
C THR A 18 9.00 7.56 5.55
N ASP A 19 8.80 8.69 4.88
CA ASP A 19 7.91 8.92 3.74
C ASP A 19 8.54 8.59 2.38
N GLN A 20 9.76 8.03 2.40
CA GLN A 20 10.53 7.69 1.22
C GLN A 20 10.69 6.17 1.13
N VAL A 21 9.97 5.54 0.21
CA VAL A 21 10.09 4.11 -0.10
C VAL A 21 10.20 3.95 -1.61
N GLU A 22 11.25 3.28 -2.05
CA GLU A 22 11.42 2.90 -3.46
C GLU A 22 10.99 1.45 -3.64
N LEU A 23 10.17 1.20 -4.66
CA LEU A 23 9.70 -0.12 -5.07
C LEU A 23 10.27 -0.42 -6.46
N VAL A 24 11.32 -1.21 -6.52
CA VAL A 24 11.93 -1.66 -7.78
C VAL A 24 11.28 -2.98 -8.19
N GLY A 25 10.67 -2.99 -9.37
CA GLY A 25 10.02 -4.18 -9.92
C GLY A 25 11.00 -5.33 -10.12
N GLY A 26 10.57 -6.53 -9.76
CA GLY A 26 11.24 -7.78 -10.11
C GLY A 26 10.83 -8.28 -11.50
N GLN A 27 10.99 -9.58 -11.73
CA GLN A 27 10.55 -10.28 -12.93
C GLN A 27 9.80 -11.56 -12.56
N SER A 28 8.78 -11.90 -13.33
CA SER A 28 8.01 -13.14 -13.13
C SER A 28 7.70 -13.81 -14.47
N ALA A 29 7.50 -15.12 -14.41
CA ALA A 29 7.02 -15.96 -15.50
C ALA A 29 5.64 -16.53 -15.12
N PRO A 30 4.57 -15.71 -15.12
CA PRO A 30 3.23 -16.17 -14.82
C PRO A 30 2.76 -17.16 -15.90
N LYS A 31 2.07 -18.20 -15.48
CA LYS A 31 1.40 -19.15 -16.38
C LYS A 31 0.13 -19.67 -15.73
N PHE A 32 -0.81 -20.11 -16.55
CA PHE A 32 -2.02 -20.73 -16.03
C PHE A 32 -1.68 -21.91 -15.11
N GLY A 33 -2.37 -21.99 -13.97
CA GLY A 33 -2.15 -22.99 -12.93
C GLY A 33 -0.98 -22.68 -11.99
N GLY A 34 -0.28 -21.56 -12.17
CA GLY A 34 0.79 -21.09 -11.30
C GLY A 34 2.14 -20.99 -12.00
N GLY A 35 2.77 -19.82 -11.94
CA GLY A 35 4.10 -19.52 -12.47
C GLY A 35 5.16 -19.41 -11.38
N ALA A 36 6.18 -18.58 -11.65
CA ALA A 36 7.25 -18.33 -10.71
C ALA A 36 7.68 -16.86 -10.75
N VAL A 37 8.12 -16.35 -9.60
CA VAL A 37 8.92 -15.13 -9.53
C VAL A 37 10.36 -15.52 -9.89
N LEU A 38 10.94 -14.81 -10.86
CA LEU A 38 12.29 -15.04 -11.37
C LEU A 38 13.29 -14.13 -10.66
N ASP A 39 12.95 -12.85 -10.57
CA ASP A 39 13.69 -11.85 -9.81
C ASP A 39 12.75 -11.23 -8.77
N PRO A 40 13.16 -11.16 -7.49
CA PRO A 40 12.31 -10.62 -6.44
C PRO A 40 12.12 -9.11 -6.59
N ILE A 41 11.01 -8.63 -6.04
CA ILE A 41 10.77 -7.20 -5.86
C ILE A 41 11.80 -6.66 -4.86
N TYR A 42 12.45 -5.55 -5.16
CA TYR A 42 13.34 -4.89 -4.22
C TYR A 42 12.69 -3.64 -3.61
N ILE A 43 12.64 -3.60 -2.28
CA ILE A 43 12.04 -2.51 -1.49
C ILE A 43 13.14 -1.81 -0.70
N LEU A 44 13.34 -0.53 -0.98
CA LEU A 44 14.27 0.31 -0.22
C LEU A 44 13.51 1.26 0.70
N LEU A 45 13.65 1.05 2.01
CA LEU A 45 13.12 1.94 3.04
C LEU A 45 14.13 3.07 3.31
N SER A 46 13.78 4.30 2.97
CA SER A 46 14.59 5.51 3.16
C SER A 46 13.92 6.48 4.14
N GLY A 47 14.61 7.59 4.41
CA GLY A 47 14.13 8.67 5.25
C GLY A 47 15.09 9.01 6.40
N ARG A 48 14.56 9.75 7.37
CA ARG A 48 15.29 10.30 8.51
C ARG A 48 14.65 9.83 9.81
N ALA A 49 15.45 9.49 10.81
CA ALA A 49 14.98 9.11 12.13
C ALA A 49 16.02 9.39 13.22
N THR A 50 15.57 9.59 14.46
CA THR A 50 16.45 9.59 15.63
C THR A 50 17.02 8.18 15.88
N THR A 51 18.29 7.99 15.56
CA THR A 51 19.00 6.70 15.68
C THR A 51 19.74 6.51 17.01
N LYS A 52 19.82 7.54 17.85
CA LYS A 52 20.53 7.53 19.13
C LYS A 52 19.87 8.50 20.11
N VAL A 53 19.83 8.15 21.40
CA VAL A 53 19.46 9.04 22.50
C VAL A 53 20.52 8.89 23.59
N GLY A 54 21.25 9.97 23.90
CA GLY A 54 22.45 9.87 24.73
C GLY A 54 23.47 8.92 24.10
N ASP A 55 23.80 7.84 24.82
CA ASP A 55 24.67 6.76 24.33
C ASP A 55 23.96 5.52 23.80
N GLU A 56 22.64 5.45 23.97
CA GLU A 56 21.85 4.32 23.51
C GLU A 56 21.56 4.42 22.01
N ARG A 57 21.85 3.35 21.26
CA ARG A 57 21.44 3.24 19.85
C ARG A 57 20.03 2.70 19.72
N ILE A 58 19.25 3.32 18.85
CA ILE A 58 17.89 2.91 18.54
C ILE A 58 17.90 1.99 17.31
N PRO A 59 17.24 0.82 17.36
CA PRO A 59 17.21 -0.15 16.27
C PRO A 59 16.25 0.25 15.14
N VAL A 60 16.35 1.49 14.64
CA VAL A 60 15.43 2.08 13.64
C VAL A 60 15.25 1.18 12.43
N LYS A 61 16.35 0.71 11.84
CA LYS A 61 16.33 -0.13 10.63
C LYS A 61 15.62 -1.45 10.87
N ALA A 62 15.90 -2.11 12.00
CA ALA A 62 15.25 -3.37 12.35
C ALA A 62 13.74 -3.18 12.59
N VAL A 63 13.34 -2.10 13.27
CA VAL A 63 11.92 -1.75 13.46
C VAL A 63 11.24 -1.49 12.12
N ALA A 64 11.88 -0.74 11.21
CA ALA A 64 11.33 -0.41 9.90
C ALA A 64 11.14 -1.65 9.02
N VAL A 65 12.17 -2.50 8.89
CA VAL A 65 12.09 -3.76 8.12
C VAL A 65 11.01 -4.68 8.69
N LYS A 66 10.95 -4.85 10.02
CA LYS A 66 9.93 -5.67 10.65
C LYS A 66 8.52 -5.15 10.37
N ALA A 67 8.30 -3.83 10.49
CA ALA A 67 7.01 -3.21 10.23
C ALA A 67 6.57 -3.39 8.77
N ALA A 68 7.48 -3.21 7.81
CA ALA A 68 7.21 -3.39 6.39
C ALA A 68 6.92 -4.85 6.04
N LYS A 69 7.68 -5.82 6.58
CA LYS A 69 7.40 -7.25 6.42
C LYS A 69 6.02 -7.62 6.96
N GLU A 70 5.65 -7.15 8.16
CA GLU A 70 4.35 -7.45 8.76
C GLU A 70 3.20 -6.82 7.97
N TYR A 71 3.39 -5.61 7.44
CA TYR A 71 2.44 -4.97 6.54
C TYR A 71 2.20 -5.82 5.28
N LEU A 72 3.28 -6.27 4.62
CA LEU A 72 3.16 -7.12 3.44
C LEU A 72 2.45 -8.44 3.76
N LYS A 73 2.82 -9.08 4.87
CA LYS A 73 2.22 -10.34 5.33
C LYS A 73 0.73 -10.24 5.61
N THR A 74 0.30 -9.13 6.20
CA THR A 74 -1.09 -8.90 6.55
C THR A 74 -1.96 -8.62 5.32
N ASN A 75 -1.40 -7.90 4.33
CA ASN A 75 -2.19 -7.36 3.21
C ASN A 75 -2.08 -8.17 1.92
N PHE A 76 -1.01 -8.94 1.70
CA PHE A 76 -0.72 -9.59 0.41
C PHE A 76 -0.52 -11.10 0.56
N LYS A 77 -1.59 -11.86 0.79
CA LYS A 77 -1.55 -13.31 1.09
C LYS A 77 -1.05 -14.21 -0.06
N HIS A 78 -0.79 -13.66 -1.24
CA HIS A 78 -0.38 -14.42 -2.42
C HIS A 78 1.10 -14.23 -2.79
N LEU A 79 1.80 -13.31 -2.13
CA LEU A 79 3.24 -13.14 -2.28
C LEU A 79 3.98 -14.03 -1.28
N ASP A 80 5.07 -14.67 -1.71
CA ASP A 80 6.04 -15.24 -0.78
C ASP A 80 6.90 -14.12 -0.21
N HIS A 81 6.68 -13.79 1.07
CA HIS A 81 7.37 -12.67 1.72
C HIS A 81 8.86 -12.95 2.02
N GLU A 82 9.31 -14.19 1.90
CA GLU A 82 10.71 -14.55 2.11
C GLU A 82 11.44 -14.76 0.77
N GLY A 83 10.77 -15.32 -0.23
CA GLY A 83 11.34 -15.59 -1.56
C GLY A 83 11.16 -14.47 -2.59
N ASP A 84 10.00 -13.82 -2.63
CA ASP A 84 9.64 -12.90 -3.72
C ASP A 84 10.05 -11.44 -3.44
N ILE A 85 10.57 -11.15 -2.25
CA ILE A 85 10.80 -9.78 -1.77
C ILE A 85 12.17 -9.66 -1.11
N MET A 86 12.98 -8.74 -1.64
CA MET A 86 14.18 -8.24 -0.97
C MET A 86 13.91 -6.87 -0.35
N MET A 87 14.40 -6.65 0.87
CA MET A 87 14.16 -5.40 1.59
C MET A 87 15.44 -4.89 2.23
N ASP A 88 15.76 -3.62 1.97
CA ASP A 88 16.86 -2.90 2.63
C ASP A 88 16.31 -1.66 3.35
N SER A 89 17.01 -1.24 4.41
CA SER A 89 16.74 0.02 5.09
C SER A 89 17.98 0.92 5.10
N ARG A 90 17.85 2.04 4.39
CA ARG A 90 18.82 3.14 4.35
C ARG A 90 18.34 4.35 5.15
N ILE A 91 17.35 4.17 6.04
CA ILE A 91 16.93 5.21 6.99
C ILE A 91 18.16 5.69 7.78
N GLY A 92 18.43 6.99 7.66
CA GLY A 92 19.59 7.65 8.23
C GLY A 92 19.22 8.54 9.41
N HIS A 93 20.25 9.10 10.06
CA HIS A 93 20.06 10.13 11.08
C HIS A 93 19.45 11.40 10.45
N GLY A 94 18.59 12.10 11.19
CA GLY A 94 18.09 13.44 10.82
C GLY A 94 19.24 14.45 10.71
N SER A 95 19.04 15.57 9.99
CA SER A 95 19.99 16.68 10.08
C SER A 95 19.89 17.31 11.47
N VAL A 96 21.02 17.80 12.00
CA VAL A 96 21.10 18.41 13.34
C VAL A 96 20.08 19.53 13.48
N ASP A 97 19.99 20.40 12.48
CA ASP A 97 19.07 21.55 12.48
C ASP A 97 17.59 21.13 12.56
N LEU A 98 17.16 20.09 11.85
CA LEU A 98 15.78 19.61 11.87
C LEU A 98 15.45 18.83 13.16
N VAL A 99 16.45 18.18 13.75
CA VAL A 99 16.28 17.54 15.06
C VAL A 99 16.09 18.61 16.16
N GLU A 100 16.81 19.73 16.08
CA GLU A 100 16.67 20.85 17.03
C GLU A 100 15.33 21.58 16.92
N VAL A 101 14.78 21.70 15.70
CA VAL A 101 13.43 22.26 15.48
C VAL A 101 12.34 21.32 15.98
N TYR A 102 12.62 20.00 16.03
CA TYR A 102 11.68 18.99 16.49
C TYR A 102 11.55 18.97 18.02
N ASP A 103 10.81 19.95 18.53
CA ASP A 103 10.39 20.02 19.93
C ASP A 103 8.88 19.75 20.01
N THR A 104 8.52 18.54 20.43
CA THR A 104 7.12 18.10 20.60
C THR A 104 6.35 18.94 21.62
N SER A 105 7.01 19.72 22.48
CA SER A 105 6.33 20.63 23.40
C SER A 105 5.88 21.93 22.74
N LYS A 106 6.58 22.36 21.69
CA LYS A 106 6.35 23.65 21.02
C LYS A 106 5.47 23.56 19.78
N HIS A 107 5.15 22.34 19.31
CA HIS A 107 4.28 22.08 18.16
C HIS A 107 4.67 22.92 16.91
N ARG A 108 5.97 23.14 16.70
CA ARG A 108 6.46 23.90 15.55
C ARG A 108 6.27 23.08 14.28
N ALA A 109 5.90 23.75 13.19
CA ALA A 109 5.94 23.14 11.87
C ALA A 109 7.38 22.76 11.53
N ASN A 110 7.58 21.56 10.99
CA ASN A 110 8.87 21.07 10.51
C ASN A 110 9.21 21.62 9.12
N ASP A 111 8.21 22.11 8.38
CA ASP A 111 8.33 22.65 7.03
C ASP A 111 7.21 23.67 6.76
N THR A 112 7.38 24.48 5.71
CA THR A 112 6.34 25.36 5.19
C THR A 112 5.53 24.60 4.14
N SER A 113 4.51 23.88 4.59
CA SER A 113 3.64 23.06 3.74
C SER A 113 2.17 23.45 3.92
N PHE A 114 1.31 23.09 2.94
CA PHE A 114 -0.13 23.31 3.03
C PHE A 114 -0.90 22.02 2.75
N GLY A 115 -2.01 21.82 3.48
CA GLY A 115 -2.93 20.71 3.26
C GLY A 115 -4.20 21.17 2.56
N VAL A 116 -4.79 20.31 1.72
CA VAL A 116 -6.06 20.55 1.04
C VAL A 116 -7.02 19.41 1.38
N GLY A 117 -8.28 19.75 1.60
CA GLY A 117 -9.34 18.79 1.85
C GLY A 117 -10.69 19.31 1.38
N PHE A 118 -11.61 18.39 1.07
CA PHE A 118 -12.98 18.71 0.71
C PHE A 118 -13.90 17.56 1.12
N ALA A 119 -15.18 17.88 1.32
CA ALA A 119 -16.25 16.94 1.57
C ALA A 119 -17.59 17.57 1.19
N PRO A 120 -18.60 16.77 0.80
CA PRO A 120 -18.51 15.33 0.51
C PRO A 120 -17.76 15.07 -0.81
N PHE A 121 -17.45 13.80 -1.08
CA PHE A 121 -17.02 13.39 -2.42
C PHE A 121 -18.17 13.53 -3.42
N THR A 122 -17.82 13.80 -4.67
CA THR A 122 -18.75 13.69 -5.80
C THR A 122 -19.21 12.24 -6.00
N THR A 123 -20.27 12.04 -6.77
CA THR A 123 -20.74 10.69 -7.13
C THR A 123 -19.63 9.85 -7.80
N THR A 124 -18.85 10.45 -8.70
CA THR A 124 -17.76 9.74 -9.40
C THR A 124 -16.63 9.35 -8.45
N GLU A 125 -16.20 10.25 -7.57
CA GLU A 125 -15.16 9.96 -6.57
C GLU A 125 -15.62 8.89 -5.57
N THR A 126 -16.89 8.96 -5.14
CA THR A 126 -17.51 7.97 -4.25
C THR A 126 -17.51 6.60 -4.92
N LEU A 127 -17.94 6.51 -6.18
CA LEU A 127 -17.94 5.26 -6.95
C LEU A 127 -16.53 4.69 -7.09
N VAL A 128 -15.56 5.46 -7.60
CA VAL A 128 -14.19 5.00 -7.80
C VAL A 128 -13.61 4.44 -6.49
N LYS A 129 -13.76 5.18 -5.39
CA LYS A 129 -13.27 4.76 -4.06
C LYS A 129 -13.99 3.52 -3.52
N ALA A 130 -15.31 3.45 -3.67
CA ALA A 130 -16.10 2.33 -3.18
C ALA A 130 -15.83 1.05 -3.98
N THR A 131 -15.66 1.16 -5.31
CA THR A 131 -15.35 0.05 -6.20
C THR A 131 -14.02 -0.60 -5.83
N GLU A 132 -12.94 0.17 -5.68
CA GLU A 132 -11.63 -0.38 -5.28
C GLU A 132 -11.72 -1.06 -3.91
N LYS A 133 -12.32 -0.38 -2.92
CA LYS A 133 -12.49 -0.92 -1.57
C LYS A 133 -13.31 -2.22 -1.53
N TYR A 134 -14.32 -2.34 -2.38
CA TYR A 134 -15.12 -3.54 -2.49
C TYR A 134 -14.30 -4.70 -3.08
N ILE A 135 -13.55 -4.43 -4.17
CA ILE A 135 -12.72 -5.43 -4.85
C ILE A 135 -11.62 -5.94 -3.92
N ASN A 136 -10.93 -5.05 -3.20
CA ASN A 136 -9.87 -5.40 -2.26
C ASN A 136 -10.38 -5.81 -0.86
N GLY A 137 -11.69 -5.69 -0.61
CA GLY A 137 -12.35 -6.15 0.60
C GLY A 137 -13.21 -7.39 0.34
N LYS A 138 -14.53 -7.21 0.41
CA LYS A 138 -15.53 -8.30 0.40
C LYS A 138 -15.43 -9.22 -0.82
N LEU A 139 -15.01 -8.71 -1.98
CA LEU A 139 -14.94 -9.52 -3.19
C LEU A 139 -13.84 -10.58 -3.14
N LYS A 140 -12.75 -10.34 -2.40
CA LYS A 140 -11.62 -11.28 -2.29
C LYS A 140 -12.03 -12.65 -1.75
N GLU A 141 -13.00 -12.68 -0.85
CA GLU A 141 -13.51 -13.94 -0.27
C GLU A 141 -14.27 -14.77 -1.31
N LYS A 142 -14.88 -14.12 -2.30
CA LYS A 142 -15.67 -14.77 -3.35
C LYS A 142 -14.84 -15.09 -4.59
N LEU A 143 -13.91 -14.19 -4.95
CA LEU A 143 -13.14 -14.25 -6.19
C LEU A 143 -11.63 -14.15 -5.88
N PRO A 144 -11.01 -15.21 -5.31
CA PRO A 144 -9.59 -15.19 -4.92
C PRO A 144 -8.64 -15.08 -6.11
N ALA A 145 -9.11 -15.35 -7.33
CA ALA A 145 -8.37 -15.17 -8.56
C ALA A 145 -8.02 -13.71 -8.86
N ILE A 146 -8.74 -12.74 -8.28
CA ILE A 146 -8.40 -11.32 -8.44
C ILE A 146 -7.30 -10.96 -7.44
N GLY A 147 -6.18 -10.45 -7.94
CA GLY A 147 -5.02 -10.01 -7.17
C GLY A 147 -5.20 -8.64 -6.53
N TYR A 148 -4.30 -8.28 -5.61
CA TYR A 148 -4.42 -7.05 -4.80
C TYR A 148 -4.10 -5.76 -5.56
N ASP A 149 -3.39 -5.85 -6.69
CA ASP A 149 -3.14 -4.72 -7.58
C ASP A 149 -4.39 -4.43 -8.42
N VAL A 150 -5.11 -3.38 -8.03
CA VAL A 150 -6.37 -2.94 -8.63
C VAL A 150 -6.32 -1.43 -8.82
N LYS A 151 -6.50 -1.01 -10.06
CA LYS A 151 -6.62 0.39 -10.46
C LYS A 151 -8.01 0.64 -11.04
N VAL A 152 -8.75 1.54 -10.41
CA VAL A 152 -10.06 2.00 -10.88
C VAL A 152 -9.93 3.42 -11.39
N MET A 153 -10.32 3.66 -12.64
CA MET A 153 -10.40 4.98 -13.25
C MET A 153 -11.86 5.31 -13.53
N GLY A 154 -12.31 6.49 -13.11
CA GLY A 154 -13.64 7.01 -13.42
C GLY A 154 -13.57 8.22 -14.34
N TYR A 155 -14.32 8.17 -15.45
CA TYR A 155 -14.53 9.30 -16.35
C TYR A 155 -16.03 9.59 -16.44
N ARG A 156 -16.43 10.83 -16.12
CA ARG A 156 -17.83 11.25 -16.18
C ARG A 156 -18.05 12.27 -17.29
N GLN A 157 -19.02 11.99 -18.15
CA GLN A 157 -19.54 12.93 -19.13
C GLN A 157 -21.03 13.15 -18.85
N LYS A 158 -21.37 14.32 -18.30
CA LYS A 158 -22.72 14.63 -17.80
C LYS A 158 -23.20 13.55 -16.82
N ASP A 159 -24.20 12.78 -17.23
CA ASP A 159 -24.87 11.75 -16.42
C ASP A 159 -24.33 10.33 -16.70
N THR A 160 -23.37 10.19 -17.61
CA THR A 160 -22.72 8.91 -17.92
C THR A 160 -21.38 8.81 -17.22
N ILE A 161 -21.18 7.75 -16.43
CA ILE A 161 -19.91 7.44 -15.77
C ILE A 161 -19.33 6.16 -16.38
N ASN A 162 -18.13 6.26 -16.93
CA ASN A 162 -17.35 5.13 -17.40
C ASN A 162 -16.34 4.75 -16.32
N LEU A 163 -16.41 3.52 -15.83
CA LEU A 163 -15.42 2.95 -14.91
C LEU A 163 -14.55 1.96 -15.67
N THR A 164 -13.24 2.23 -15.72
CA THR A 164 -12.24 1.28 -16.23
C THR A 164 -11.53 0.65 -15.04
N ILE A 165 -11.52 -0.67 -14.98
CA ILE A 165 -10.89 -1.43 -13.89
C ILE A 165 -9.79 -2.29 -14.49
N ALA A 166 -8.55 -2.03 -14.07
CA ALA A 166 -7.43 -2.91 -14.30
C ALA A 166 -7.16 -3.65 -12.99
N ALA A 167 -7.29 -4.98 -13.00
CA ALA A 167 -7.03 -5.82 -11.84
C ALA A 167 -6.08 -6.95 -12.25
N ALA A 168 -5.01 -7.15 -11.48
CA ALA A 168 -4.13 -8.29 -11.66
C ALA A 168 -4.88 -9.59 -11.34
N TYR A 169 -4.47 -10.69 -11.97
CA TYR A 169 -5.00 -12.03 -11.69
C TYR A 169 -3.92 -12.87 -11.03
N VAL A 170 -4.32 -13.70 -10.07
CA VAL A 170 -3.45 -14.64 -9.38
C VAL A 170 -3.48 -15.96 -10.17
N ASP A 171 -2.38 -16.23 -10.85
CA ASP A 171 -2.27 -17.26 -11.88
C ASP A 171 -2.59 -18.70 -11.40
N LYS A 172 -2.26 -19.04 -10.14
CA LYS A 172 -2.57 -20.33 -9.53
C LYS A 172 -4.07 -20.64 -9.42
N TYR A 173 -4.93 -19.63 -9.52
CA TYR A 173 -6.39 -19.79 -9.52
C TYR A 173 -7.00 -19.75 -10.93
N VAL A 174 -6.18 -19.74 -11.98
CA VAL A 174 -6.64 -19.66 -13.37
C VAL A 174 -5.98 -20.76 -14.19
N LYS A 175 -6.73 -21.77 -14.63
CA LYS A 175 -6.23 -22.97 -15.31
C LYS A 175 -5.97 -22.80 -16.80
N ASP A 176 -6.69 -21.90 -17.45
CA ASP A 176 -6.61 -21.66 -18.89
C ASP A 176 -7.28 -20.32 -19.29
N SER A 177 -7.21 -19.98 -20.57
CA SER A 177 -7.79 -18.75 -21.10
C SER A 177 -9.31 -18.68 -20.99
N ARG A 178 -10.02 -19.83 -21.06
CA ARG A 178 -11.48 -19.85 -20.95
C ARG A 178 -11.90 -19.49 -19.52
N GLU A 179 -11.20 -20.04 -18.54
CA GLU A 179 -11.43 -19.71 -17.13
C GLU A 179 -11.07 -18.25 -16.82
N TYR A 180 -10.00 -17.71 -17.41
CA TYR A 180 -9.68 -16.28 -17.30
C TYR A 180 -10.85 -15.39 -17.74
N PHE A 181 -11.42 -15.63 -18.93
CA PHE A 181 -12.53 -14.84 -19.44
C PHE A 181 -13.81 -15.06 -18.63
N ALA A 182 -14.09 -16.29 -18.19
CA ALA A 182 -15.23 -16.57 -17.32
C ALA A 182 -15.14 -15.80 -15.98
N ILE A 183 -13.96 -15.78 -15.35
CA ILE A 183 -13.71 -15.00 -14.13
C ILE A 183 -13.83 -13.50 -14.41
N LYS A 184 -13.36 -13.03 -15.57
CA LYS A 184 -13.49 -11.62 -15.97
C LYS A 184 -14.95 -11.20 -16.15
N ASP A 185 -15.76 -12.03 -16.77
CA ASP A 185 -17.18 -11.75 -16.97
C ASP A 185 -17.93 -11.74 -15.62
N GLU A 186 -17.67 -12.72 -14.76
CA GLU A 186 -18.21 -12.75 -13.39
C GLU A 186 -17.76 -11.53 -12.57
N PHE A 187 -16.47 -11.18 -12.65
CA PHE A 187 -15.91 -9.99 -12.01
C PHE A 187 -16.60 -8.71 -12.47
N GLN A 188 -16.79 -8.54 -13.78
CA GLN A 188 -17.49 -7.40 -14.36
C GLN A 188 -18.94 -7.32 -13.89
N GLU A 189 -19.65 -8.45 -13.84
CA GLU A 189 -21.05 -8.49 -13.41
C GLU A 189 -21.21 -8.12 -11.93
N ILE A 190 -20.39 -8.73 -11.05
CA ILE A 190 -20.46 -8.48 -9.61
C ILE A 190 -20.07 -7.04 -9.28
N THR A 191 -19.00 -6.52 -9.90
CA THR A 191 -18.57 -5.14 -9.69
C THR A 191 -19.59 -4.14 -10.24
N GLY A 192 -20.18 -4.42 -11.41
CA GLY A 192 -21.25 -3.61 -11.98
C GLY A 192 -22.48 -3.51 -11.06
N ARG A 193 -22.93 -4.63 -10.49
CA ARG A 193 -24.02 -4.65 -9.50
C ARG A 193 -23.68 -3.84 -8.25
N GLN A 194 -22.46 -3.97 -7.74
CA GLN A 194 -22.02 -3.19 -6.57
C GLN A 194 -21.99 -1.68 -6.86
N CYS A 195 -21.56 -1.27 -8.05
CA CYS A 195 -21.56 0.14 -8.44
C CYS A 195 -22.97 0.71 -8.47
N GLN A 196 -23.95 -0.02 -9.00
CA GLN A 196 -25.36 0.40 -9.00
C GLN A 196 -25.92 0.57 -7.59
N GLN A 197 -25.61 -0.35 -6.67
CA GLN A 197 -26.01 -0.25 -5.26
C GLN A 197 -25.38 0.94 -4.55
N THR A 198 -24.19 1.38 -4.98
CA THR A 198 -23.49 2.52 -4.38
C THR A 198 -24.10 3.87 -4.81
N GLN A 199 -24.88 3.89 -5.89
CA GLN A 199 -25.59 5.09 -6.35
C GLN A 199 -27.00 5.25 -5.74
N GLN A 200 -27.52 4.21 -5.07
CA GLN A 200 -28.81 4.22 -4.37
C GLN A 200 -28.62 4.75 -2.94
#